data_AF-A0A5N5TDQ8-F1
#
_entry.id   AF-A0A5N5TDQ8-F1
#
_cell.length_a   1.000
_cell.length_b   1.000
_cell.length_c   1.000
_cell.angle_alpha   90.00
_cell.angle_beta   90.00
_cell.angle_gamma   90.00
#
_symmetry.space_group_name_H-M   'P 1'
#
loop_
_entity.id
_entity.type
_entity.pdbx_description
1 polymer ?
#
loop_
_entity_poly.entity_id
_entity_poly.type
_entity_poly.pdbx_seq_one_letter_code
_entity_poly.pdbx_strand_id
1 'polypeptide(L)'
;MESFSIDMRCIYRKWLQKDIKPGLSVHTIGKRETQVWKVWEPFFITTTTTKELLFDERFMSEGKGDKMVQNYIMCLLDYEYHVLDNAFIVHEPELTHKDFHDKEIERKQFILRTAEIKKECDRFYGKNKD
;
A
#
# COMPACT_ATOMS: atom_id res chain seq x y z
N MET A 1 -14.21 -11.05 17.35
CA MET A 1 -13.95 -10.99 15.89
C MET A 1 -12.46 -11.09 15.75
N GLU A 2 -11.94 -12.23 15.28
CA GLU A 2 -10.50 -12.47 15.21
C GLU A 2 -9.88 -11.47 14.22
N SER A 3 -8.97 -10.63 14.70
CA SER A 3 -8.28 -9.65 13.87
C SER A 3 -7.19 -10.39 13.09
N PHE A 4 -7.36 -10.49 11.78
CA PHE A 4 -6.39 -11.16 10.91
C PHE A 4 -5.37 -10.13 10.41
N SER A 5 -4.28 -9.96 11.16
CA SER A 5 -3.07 -9.33 10.64
C SER A 5 -2.51 -10.16 9.47
N ILE A 6 -2.29 -9.52 8.32
CA ILE A 6 -1.61 -10.10 7.15
C ILE A 6 -0.14 -10.40 7.50
N ASP A 7 0.18 -11.62 7.95
CA ASP A 7 1.57 -12.11 7.99
C ASP A 7 2.01 -12.59 6.60
N MET A 8 2.79 -11.75 5.91
CA MET A 8 3.28 -12.04 4.55
C MET A 8 4.18 -13.28 4.48
N ARG A 9 4.94 -13.61 5.53
CA ARG A 9 5.78 -14.82 5.54
C ARG A 9 4.91 -16.07 5.57
N CYS A 10 3.81 -16.01 6.33
CA CYS A 10 2.81 -17.07 6.36
C CYS A 10 2.07 -17.18 5.01
N ILE A 11 1.65 -16.04 4.44
CA ILE A 11 0.91 -15.99 3.17
C ILE A 11 1.74 -16.50 2.00
N TYR A 12 3.01 -16.08 1.90
CA TYR A 12 3.92 -16.52 0.84
C TYR A 12 4.17 -18.02 0.88
N ARG A 13 4.42 -18.59 2.07
CA ARG A 13 4.59 -20.03 2.22
C ARG A 13 3.34 -20.82 1.84
N LYS A 14 2.15 -20.33 2.26
CA LYS A 14 0.86 -20.92 1.87
C LYS A 14 0.60 -20.81 0.37
N TRP A 15 1.01 -19.71 -0.24
CA TRP A 15 0.86 -19.48 -1.68
C TRP A 15 1.72 -20.46 -2.49
N LEU A 16 2.98 -20.66 -2.10
CA LEU A 16 3.89 -21.63 -2.76
C LEU A 16 3.40 -23.09 -2.70
N GLN A 17 2.58 -23.43 -1.70
CA GLN A 17 2.04 -24.78 -1.51
C GLN A 17 0.70 -25.01 -2.20
N LYS A 18 0.11 -23.97 -2.81
CA LYS A 18 -1.22 -24.05 -3.40
C LYS A 18 -1.14 -24.65 -4.81
N ASP A 19 -2.07 -25.53 -5.13
CA ASP A 19 -2.19 -26.06 -6.49
C ASP A 19 -2.46 -24.94 -7.50
N ILE A 20 -1.78 -24.99 -8.64
CA ILE A 20 -1.99 -24.06 -9.74
C ILE A 20 -3.37 -24.36 -10.35
N LYS A 21 -4.22 -23.33 -10.38
CA LYS A 21 -5.57 -23.41 -10.95
C LYS A 21 -5.70 -22.44 -12.13
N PRO A 22 -6.49 -22.78 -13.16
CA PRO A 22 -6.80 -21.83 -14.22
C PRO A 22 -7.56 -20.63 -13.65
N GLY A 23 -7.15 -19.42 -14.04
CA GLY A 23 -7.81 -18.17 -13.64
C GLY A 23 -7.27 -17.55 -12.34
N LEU A 24 -8.02 -16.58 -11.84
CA LEU A 24 -7.65 -15.72 -10.72
C LEU A 24 -8.65 -15.91 -9.58
N SER A 25 -8.17 -16.26 -8.39
CA SER A 25 -9.01 -16.40 -7.20
C SER A 25 -8.41 -15.70 -5.99
N VAL A 26 -9.26 -15.38 -5.01
CA VAL A 26 -8.80 -14.73 -3.77
C VAL A 26 -8.03 -15.76 -2.93
N HIS A 27 -6.76 -15.48 -2.68
CA HIS A 27 -5.88 -16.29 -1.84
C HIS A 27 -5.99 -15.92 -0.37
N THR A 28 -5.94 -14.63 -0.06
CA THR A 28 -6.06 -14.10 1.30
C THR A 28 -6.80 -12.78 1.27
N ILE A 29 -7.66 -12.56 2.26
CA ILE A 29 -8.25 -11.26 2.55
C ILE A 29 -7.65 -10.77 3.86
N GLY A 30 -7.32 -9.50 3.96
CA GLY A 30 -6.94 -8.91 5.23
C GLY A 30 -7.04 -7.40 5.25
N LYS A 31 -6.97 -6.86 6.46
CA LYS A 31 -6.88 -5.43 6.72
C LYS A 31 -5.45 -5.11 7.16
N ARG A 32 -4.99 -3.88 6.89
CA ARG A 32 -3.65 -3.47 7.33
C ARG A 32 -3.70 -3.10 8.81
N GLU A 33 -3.12 -3.94 9.66
CA GLU A 33 -2.95 -3.62 11.08
C GLU A 33 -1.72 -2.73 11.33
N THR A 34 -1.82 -1.85 12.34
CA THR A 34 -0.90 -0.74 12.59
C THR A 34 0.48 -1.14 13.12
N GLN A 35 0.66 -2.38 13.59
CA GLN A 35 1.81 -2.68 14.46
C GLN A 35 2.83 -3.70 13.93
N VAL A 36 2.44 -4.67 13.10
CA VAL A 36 3.29 -5.86 12.89
C VAL A 36 4.11 -5.84 11.59
N TRP A 37 3.68 -5.10 10.55
CA TRP A 37 4.29 -5.21 9.20
C TRP A 37 4.49 -3.86 8.48
N LYS A 38 5.39 -3.03 9.00
CA LYS A 38 5.67 -1.67 8.46
C LYS A 38 6.29 -1.63 7.06
N VAL A 39 6.80 -2.75 6.54
CA VAL A 39 7.63 -2.81 5.32
C VAL A 39 6.85 -3.31 4.10
N TRP A 40 5.58 -3.70 4.27
CA TRP A 40 4.77 -4.16 3.15
C TRP A 40 3.97 -3.00 2.54
N GLU A 41 4.14 -2.82 1.23
CA GLU A 41 3.37 -1.87 0.42
C GLU A 41 2.50 -2.66 -0.57
N PRO A 42 1.18 -2.79 -0.33
CA PRO A 42 0.29 -3.32 -1.36
C PRO A 42 0.33 -2.40 -2.58
N PHE A 43 0.42 -3.02 -3.76
CA PHE A 43 0.26 -2.32 -5.02
C PHE A 43 -1.21 -2.38 -5.41
N PHE A 44 -1.84 -1.22 -5.54
CA PHE A 44 -3.25 -1.12 -5.88
C PHE A 44 -3.41 -0.95 -7.39
N ILE A 45 -4.14 -1.87 -8.03
CA ILE A 45 -4.48 -1.79 -9.46
C ILE A 45 -5.93 -1.33 -9.54
N THR A 46 -6.16 -0.15 -10.09
CA THR A 46 -7.51 0.34 -10.38
C THR A 46 -7.78 0.27 -11.87
N THR A 47 -9.06 0.17 -12.19
CA THR A 47 -9.55 0.53 -13.53
C THR A 47 -9.62 2.04 -13.63
N THR A 48 -9.33 2.62 -14.80
CA THR A 48 -9.42 4.08 -15.08
C THR A 48 -10.82 4.67 -14.82
N THR A 49 -11.83 3.83 -14.63
CA THR A 49 -13.21 4.22 -14.30
C THR A 49 -13.43 4.45 -12.80
N THR A 50 -12.53 3.97 -11.94
CA THR A 50 -12.64 4.12 -10.48
C THR A 50 -12.20 5.53 -10.10
N LYS A 51 -13.16 6.42 -9.87
CA LYS A 51 -12.95 7.85 -9.52
C LYS A 51 -12.19 8.10 -8.20
N GLU A 52 -11.85 7.07 -7.43
CA GLU A 52 -11.92 7.21 -5.97
C GLU A 52 -10.59 7.36 -5.22
N LEU A 53 -9.41 7.13 -5.83
CA LEU A 53 -8.16 7.24 -5.07
C LEU A 53 -7.00 7.76 -5.93
N LEU A 54 -6.99 9.08 -6.17
CA LEU A 54 -5.85 9.75 -6.80
C LEU A 54 -4.66 9.83 -5.83
N PHE A 55 -3.45 9.76 -6.38
CA PHE A 55 -2.25 10.08 -5.61
C PHE A 55 -2.29 11.55 -5.19
N ASP A 56 -1.81 11.84 -3.99
CA ASP A 56 -1.66 13.21 -3.52
C ASP A 56 -0.52 13.87 -4.33
N GLU A 57 -0.90 14.86 -5.15
CA GLU A 57 -0.01 15.55 -6.10
C GLU A 57 1.17 16.27 -5.43
N ARG A 58 1.13 16.48 -4.12
CA ARG A 58 2.24 17.05 -3.35
C ARG A 58 3.41 16.07 -3.21
N PHE A 59 3.20 14.78 -3.49
CA PHE A 59 4.25 13.77 -3.52
C PHE A 59 4.82 13.62 -4.93
N MET A 60 6.15 13.59 -5.02
CA MET A 60 6.84 13.21 -6.25
C MET A 60 7.09 11.71 -6.24
N SER A 61 6.76 11.05 -7.36
CA SER A 61 7.01 9.60 -7.60
C SER A 61 8.48 9.23 -7.33
N GLU A 62 9.41 10.12 -7.68
CA GLU A 62 10.86 9.95 -7.50
C GLU A 62 11.33 9.93 -6.02
N GLY A 63 10.44 10.17 -5.03
CA GLY A 63 10.75 10.20 -3.60
C GLY A 63 10.01 9.20 -2.71
N LYS A 64 9.42 8.14 -3.29
CA LYS A 64 9.02 6.89 -2.60
C LYS A 64 8.09 7.08 -1.37
N GLY A 65 7.07 7.94 -1.46
CA GLY A 65 6.16 8.20 -0.34
C GLY A 65 4.68 8.33 -0.66
N ASP A 66 4.33 8.47 -1.94
CA ASP A 66 2.97 8.60 -2.47
C ASP A 66 2.12 7.36 -2.17
N LYS A 67 2.65 6.16 -2.42
CA LYS A 67 1.98 4.87 -2.15
C LYS A 67 1.70 4.66 -0.66
N MET A 68 2.58 5.15 0.21
CA MET A 68 2.38 5.05 1.66
C MET A 68 1.18 5.86 2.13
N VAL A 69 1.00 7.07 1.60
CA VAL A 69 -0.12 7.95 1.94
C VAL A 69 -1.43 7.38 1.40
N GLN A 70 -1.45 6.97 0.14
CA GLN A 70 -2.63 6.36 -0.46
C GLN A 70 -3.07 5.13 0.35
N ASN A 71 -2.14 4.24 0.69
CA ASN A 71 -2.43 3.08 1.52
C ASN A 71 -2.90 3.46 2.93
N TYR A 72 -2.37 4.52 3.54
CA TYR A 72 -2.86 4.99 4.84
C TYR A 72 -4.32 5.45 4.78
N ILE A 73 -4.70 6.22 3.75
CA ILE A 73 -6.08 6.67 3.55
C ILE A 73 -7.03 5.48 3.34
N MET A 74 -6.64 4.50 2.53
CA MET A 74 -7.42 3.27 2.34
C MET A 74 -7.69 2.53 3.66
N CYS A 75 -6.72 2.52 4.57
CA CYS A 75 -6.89 1.93 5.89
C CYS A 75 -7.90 2.72 6.73
N LEU A 76 -7.85 4.05 6.71
CA LEU A 76 -8.81 4.90 7.43
C LEU A 76 -10.24 4.76 6.88
N LEU A 77 -10.37 4.42 5.60
CA LEU A 77 -11.64 4.13 4.93
C LEU A 77 -12.11 2.68 5.09
N ASP A 78 -11.42 1.87 5.91
CA ASP A 78 -11.74 0.46 6.18
C ASP A 78 -11.75 -0.45 4.94
N TYR A 79 -10.89 -0.19 3.96
CA TYR A 79 -10.75 -1.05 2.77
C TYR A 79 -10.20 -2.43 3.14
N GLU A 80 -10.73 -3.45 2.47
CA GLU A 80 -10.21 -4.82 2.52
C GLU A 80 -9.22 -5.06 1.38
N TYR A 81 -8.07 -5.66 1.71
CA TYR A 81 -7.05 -6.02 0.72
C TYR A 81 -7.21 -7.49 0.33
N HIS A 82 -7.45 -7.72 -0.96
CA HIS A 82 -7.54 -9.06 -1.54
C HIS A 82 -6.23 -9.41 -2.24
N VAL A 83 -5.51 -10.38 -1.69
CA VAL A 83 -4.34 -10.99 -2.34
C VAL A 83 -4.85 -12.10 -3.25
N LEU A 84 -4.53 -12.03 -4.53
CA LEU A 84 -5.00 -12.98 -5.54
C LEU A 84 -3.94 -14.07 -5.79
N ASP A 85 -4.36 -15.30 -6.09
CA ASP A 85 -3.45 -16.34 -6.56
C ASP A 85 -3.20 -16.24 -8.07
N ASN A 86 -2.12 -16.85 -8.56
CA ASN A 86 -1.75 -16.91 -9.98
C ASN A 86 -1.58 -15.56 -10.71
N ALA A 87 -1.58 -14.43 -10.00
CA ALA A 87 -1.20 -13.14 -10.54
C ALA A 87 0.31 -12.92 -10.40
N PHE A 88 0.99 -12.67 -11.52
CA PHE A 88 2.32 -12.07 -11.54
C PHE A 88 2.29 -10.85 -12.44
N ILE A 89 2.88 -9.77 -11.98
CA ILE A 89 3.06 -8.55 -12.77
C ILE A 89 4.53 -8.49 -13.10
N VAL A 90 4.84 -8.48 -14.40
CA VAL A 90 6.19 -8.15 -14.86
C VAL A 90 6.23 -6.63 -14.97
N HIS A 91 6.96 -5.99 -14.07
CA HIS A 91 7.21 -4.56 -14.11
C HIS A 91 8.54 -4.32 -14.83
N GLU A 92 8.51 -3.57 -15.93
CA GLU A 92 9.73 -2.99 -16.48
C GLU A 92 10.13 -1.82 -15.56
N PRO A 93 11.29 -1.86 -14.91
CA PRO A 93 11.74 -0.73 -14.10
C PRO A 93 11.85 0.49 -15.00
N GLU A 94 11.03 1.51 -14.73
CA GLU A 94 11.27 2.86 -15.26
C GLU A 94 12.72 3.21 -14.97
N LEU A 95 13.44 3.64 -16.02
CA LEU A 95 14.88 3.92 -16.04
C LEU A 95 15.39 4.29 -14.66
N THR A 96 16.29 3.48 -14.10
CA THR A 96 17.13 3.85 -12.96
C THR A 96 18.00 5.03 -13.38
N HIS A 97 17.42 6.23 -13.42
CA HIS A 97 18.16 7.47 -13.30
C HIS A 97 18.90 7.33 -11.99
N LYS A 98 20.19 7.08 -12.09
CA LYS A 98 21.10 6.93 -10.96
C LYS A 98 20.76 7.98 -9.90
N ASP A 99 20.14 7.50 -8.83
CA ASP A 99 20.17 8.05 -7.49
C ASP A 99 20.25 9.59 -7.41
N PHE A 100 19.18 10.27 -7.81
CA PHE A 100 18.80 11.47 -7.07
C PHE A 100 18.05 11.03 -5.81
N HIS A 101 18.71 10.24 -4.97
CA HIS A 101 18.38 10.17 -3.55
C HIS A 101 18.75 11.52 -2.92
N ASP A 102 18.02 12.55 -3.34
CA ASP A 102 18.11 13.86 -2.73
C ASP A 102 17.50 13.71 -1.34
N LYS A 103 18.37 13.56 -0.35
CA LYS A 103 18.00 13.48 1.07
C LYS A 103 17.13 14.67 1.48
N GLU A 104 17.24 15.81 0.80
CA GLU A 104 16.37 16.95 1.03
C GLU A 104 14.94 16.66 0.57
N ILE A 105 14.75 16.07 -0.61
CA ILE A 105 13.44 15.62 -1.12
C ILE A 105 12.84 14.59 -0.17
N GLU A 106 13.58 13.56 0.22
CA GLU A 106 13.10 12.54 1.18
C GLU A 106 12.68 13.16 2.51
N ARG A 107 13.48 14.09 3.03
CA ARG A 107 13.18 14.80 4.29
C ARG A 107 11.91 15.65 4.16
N LYS A 108 11.76 16.40 3.06
CA LYS A 108 10.55 17.19 2.77
C LYS A 108 9.32 16.28 2.70
N GLN A 109 9.40 15.17 1.97
CA GLN A 109 8.31 14.19 1.89
C GLN A 109 7.99 13.54 3.24
N PHE A 110 9.00 13.24 4.06
CA PHE A 110 8.78 12.72 5.41
C PHE A 110 8.02 13.72 6.30
N ILE A 111 8.41 15.00 6.26
CA ILE A 111 7.73 16.06 7.01
C ILE A 111 6.29 16.22 6.51
N LEU A 112 6.08 16.27 5.19
CA LEU A 112 4.75 16.34 4.58
C LEU A 112 3.86 15.19 5.09
N ARG A 113 4.33 13.93 5.03
CA ARG A 113 3.57 12.77 5.54
C ARG A 113 3.22 12.89 7.03
N THR A 114 4.20 13.22 7.85
CA THR A 114 4.08 13.09 9.32
C THR A 114 3.45 14.30 9.98
N ALA A 115 3.66 15.50 9.44
CA ALA A 115 3.26 16.75 10.05
C ALA A 115 2.01 17.38 9.42
N GLU A 116 1.75 17.11 8.15
CA GLU A 116 0.64 17.72 7.40
C GLU A 116 -0.42 16.67 7.06
N ILE A 117 -0.08 15.68 6.22
CA ILE A 117 -1.00 14.64 5.75
C ILE A 117 -1.67 13.91 6.91
N LYS A 118 -0.88 13.47 7.89
CA LYS A 118 -1.43 12.78 9.07
C LYS A 118 -2.46 13.64 9.80
N LYS A 119 -2.19 14.94 9.98
CA LYS A 119 -3.12 15.85 10.66
C LYS A 119 -4.38 16.10 9.84
N GLU A 120 -4.24 16.25 8.53
CA GLU A 120 -5.38 16.36 7.61
C GLU A 120 -6.25 15.11 7.67
N CYS A 121 -5.63 13.92 7.58
CA CYS A 121 -6.34 12.66 7.67
C CYS A 121 -7.07 12.50 9.01
N ASP A 122 -6.40 12.82 10.12
CA ASP A 122 -7.01 12.79 11.45
C ASP A 122 -8.22 13.74 11.55
N ARG A 123 -8.22 14.84 10.78
CA ARG A 123 -9.32 15.81 10.72
C ARG A 123 -10.48 15.33 9.85
N PHE A 124 -10.19 14.75 8.69
CA PHE A 124 -11.21 14.33 7.71
C PHE A 124 -11.84 12.97 8.05
N TYR A 125 -11.02 12.01 8.46
CA TYR A 125 -11.42 10.62 8.67
C TYR A 125 -11.46 10.22 10.16
N GLY A 126 -10.95 11.09 11.04
CA GLY A 126 -10.77 10.79 12.46
C GLY A 126 -9.46 10.04 12.73
N LYS A 127 -9.20 9.76 14.01
CA LYS A 127 -8.05 8.93 14.40
C LYS A 127 -8.32 7.47 14.03
N ASN A 128 -7.29 6.79 13.55
CA ASN A 128 -7.35 5.35 13.31
C ASN A 128 -7.82 4.66 14.60
N LYS A 129 -8.94 3.94 14.52
CA LYS A 129 -9.49 3.18 15.64
C LYS A 129 -8.79 1.84 15.62
N ASP A 130 -7.94 1.60 16.61
CA ASP A 130 -7.32 0.28 16.82
C ASP A 130 -8.38 -0.82 16.93
#